data_AF-A0A7Z2ZME4-F1
#
_entry.id   AF-A0A7Z2ZME4-F1
#
_cell.length_a   1.000
_cell.length_b   1.000
_cell.length_c   1.000
_cell.angle_alpha   90.00
_cell.angle_beta   90.00
_cell.angle_gamma   90.00
#
_symmetry.space_group_name_H-M   'P 1'
#
loop_
_entity.id
_entity.type
_entity.pdbx_description
1 polymer ?
#
loop_
_entity_poly.entity_id
_entity_poly.type
_entity_poly.pdbx_seq_one_letter_code
_entity_poly.pdbx_strand_id
1 'polypeptide(L)'
;MLRGLYTAASGMLAQQRRHDTITNNIANINTPGFKGNNSVNRAFPEMLISVMGGNNPSQGNVGKLSTGVFAEENLLSMTQGDLRETYRFQDLALMSDILVDGTSFDQSGKFVDENGEVTYKPQAFFAVTSAQGQERYTRDGSFKTAPDGTLLTSDGQQVVGANGQPIVVTVPWESVNVSADGRLLDRATGLPLPGEPQLRIMRVDNPNMLIREGDGRFRYAGDAAGIRQIAEGDRVEVRQGYLERSNVDSAQSAVDLMSALRAYEANQKVIQTYDRSLDKAVNEIGRV
;
A
#
# COMPACT_ATOMS: atom_id res chain seq x y z
N MET A 1 29.60 24.72 7.32
CA MET A 1 29.55 23.57 8.26
C MET A 1 28.14 23.29 8.78
N LEU A 2 27.39 24.27 9.30
CA LEU A 2 25.99 24.09 9.77
C LEU A 2 25.08 23.42 8.73
N ARG A 3 25.13 23.82 7.45
CA ARG A 3 24.36 23.18 6.36
C ARG A 3 24.72 21.70 6.14
N GLY A 4 25.97 21.30 6.38
CA GLY A 4 26.40 19.90 6.31
C GLY A 4 25.79 19.05 7.43
N LEU A 5 25.67 19.64 8.63
CA LEU A 5 25.00 19.01 9.77
C LEU A 5 23.50 18.82 9.50
N TYR A 6 22.82 19.84 8.94
CA TYR A 6 21.41 19.73 8.54
C TYR A 6 21.19 18.71 7.42
N THR A 7 22.10 18.64 6.45
CA THR A 7 22.03 17.63 5.37
C THR A 7 22.17 16.22 5.95
N ALA A 8 23.17 15.99 6.82
CA ALA A 8 23.36 14.71 7.49
C ALA A 8 22.17 14.35 8.39
N ALA A 9 21.64 15.31 9.16
CA ALA A 9 20.47 15.12 10.00
C ALA A 9 19.20 14.78 9.19
N SER A 10 18.94 15.49 8.09
CA SER A 10 17.82 15.18 7.18
C SER A 10 17.98 13.79 6.55
N GLY A 11 19.21 13.41 6.18
CA GLY A 11 19.54 12.09 5.67
C GLY A 11 19.30 10.99 6.72
N MET A 12 19.69 11.20 7.98
CA MET A 12 19.41 10.26 9.07
C MET A 12 17.91 10.09 9.29
N LEU A 13 17.14 11.18 9.35
CA LEU A 13 15.69 11.14 9.51
C LEU A 13 15.01 10.40 8.35
N ALA A 14 15.47 10.61 7.11
CA ALA A 14 14.97 9.87 5.95
C ALA A 14 15.27 8.37 6.05
N GLN A 15 16.49 7.98 6.45
CA GLN A 15 16.83 6.57 6.65
C GLN A 15 16.07 5.93 7.82
N GLN A 16 15.81 6.68 8.89
CA GLN A 16 14.98 6.21 10.00
C GLN A 16 13.55 5.90 9.53
N ARG A 17 12.92 6.81 8.77
CA ARG A 17 11.58 6.56 8.19
C ARG A 17 11.57 5.35 7.25
N ARG A 18 12.63 5.19 6.43
CA ARG A 18 12.78 4.02 5.56
C ARG A 18 12.89 2.74 6.38
N HIS A 19 13.69 2.75 7.44
CA HIS A 19 13.82 1.63 8.37
C HIS A 19 12.48 1.26 9.01
N ASP A 20 11.72 2.25 9.50
CA ASP A 20 10.41 2.04 10.12
C ASP A 20 9.39 1.46 9.12
N THR A 21 9.43 1.92 7.86
CA THR A 21 8.57 1.41 6.79
C THR A 21 8.90 -0.05 6.45
N ILE A 22 10.19 -0.39 6.33
CA ILE A 22 10.62 -1.77 6.07
C ILE A 22 10.26 -2.68 7.24
N THR A 23 10.45 -2.21 8.47
CA THR A 23 10.08 -2.96 9.67
C THR A 23 8.58 -3.24 9.70
N ASN A 24 7.76 -2.26 9.33
CA ASN A 24 6.31 -2.43 9.21
C ASN A 24 5.94 -3.46 8.14
N ASN A 25 6.61 -3.43 6.98
CA ASN A 25 6.39 -4.42 5.92
C ASN A 25 6.73 -5.85 6.40
N ILE A 26 7.87 -6.02 7.09
CA ILE A 26 8.29 -7.33 7.63
C ILE A 26 7.29 -7.82 8.68
N ALA A 27 6.84 -6.95 9.58
CA ALA A 27 5.87 -7.31 10.62
C ALA A 27 4.55 -7.81 10.03
N ASN A 28 4.15 -7.28 8.86
CA ASN A 28 2.90 -7.62 8.18
C ASN A 28 3.07 -8.61 7.01
N ILE A 29 4.20 -9.32 6.91
CA ILE A 29 4.42 -10.29 5.82
C ILE A 29 3.44 -11.47 5.85
N ASN A 30 2.96 -11.84 7.04
CA ASN A 30 1.99 -12.92 7.22
C ASN A 30 0.55 -12.43 7.25
N THR A 31 0.33 -11.11 7.20
CA THR A 31 -1.00 -10.52 7.17
C THR A 31 -1.61 -10.72 5.77
N PRO A 32 -2.73 -11.44 5.64
CA PRO A 32 -3.36 -11.64 4.34
C PRO A 32 -3.79 -10.31 3.70
N GLY A 33 -3.65 -10.20 2.38
CA GLY A 33 -4.04 -9.00 1.63
C GLY A 33 -3.19 -7.75 1.91
N PHE A 34 -2.10 -7.84 2.68
CA PHE A 34 -1.26 -6.69 2.99
C PHE A 34 -0.48 -6.21 1.75
N LYS A 35 -0.56 -4.91 1.49
CA LYS A 35 0.21 -4.21 0.45
C LYS A 35 1.43 -3.51 1.05
N GLY A 36 2.63 -3.91 0.66
CA GLY A 36 3.88 -3.31 1.11
C GLY A 36 3.96 -1.82 0.79
N ASN A 37 4.57 -1.05 1.68
CA ASN A 37 4.87 0.35 1.45
C ASN A 37 6.29 0.50 0.92
N ASN A 38 6.47 1.22 -0.18
CA ASN A 38 7.78 1.62 -0.67
C ASN A 38 8.05 3.07 -0.27
N SER A 39 9.17 3.31 0.43
CA SER A 39 9.61 4.66 0.76
C SER A 39 10.42 5.23 -0.40
N VAL A 40 9.88 6.22 -1.10
CA VAL A 40 10.60 6.92 -2.17
C VAL A 40 11.28 8.14 -1.57
N ASN A 41 12.61 8.18 -1.67
CA ASN A 41 13.39 9.34 -1.25
C ASN A 41 13.42 10.34 -2.41
N ARG A 42 12.98 11.58 -2.16
CA ARG A 42 13.16 12.69 -3.11
C ARG A 42 14.19 13.67 -2.57
N ALA A 43 15.09 14.13 -3.45
CA ALA A 43 15.92 15.28 -3.13
C ALA A 43 15.02 16.51 -3.02
N PHE A 44 15.28 17.39 -2.04
CA PHE A 44 14.45 18.59 -1.86
C PHE A 44 14.39 19.41 -3.16
N PRO A 45 13.21 19.64 -3.75
CA PRO A 45 13.11 20.43 -4.97
C PRO A 45 13.55 21.88 -4.70
N GLU A 46 14.56 22.35 -5.43
CA GLU A 46 15.12 23.71 -5.28
C GLU A 46 14.06 24.82 -5.40
N MET A 47 12.96 24.54 -6.12
CA MET A 47 11.88 25.49 -6.38
C MET A 47 11.20 26.00 -5.09
N LEU A 48 11.15 25.22 -4.01
CA LEU A 48 10.55 25.66 -2.75
C LEU A 48 11.41 26.70 -2.00
N ILE A 49 12.75 26.63 -2.15
CA ILE A 49 13.69 27.66 -1.64
C ILE A 49 13.59 28.94 -2.49
N SER A 50 13.38 28.80 -3.81
CA SER A 50 13.19 29.96 -4.69
C SER A 50 11.88 30.71 -4.40
N VAL A 51 10.81 29.98 -4.06
CA VAL A 51 9.49 30.56 -3.73
C VAL A 51 9.49 31.21 -2.33
N MET A 52 10.33 30.74 -1.39
CA MET A 52 10.51 31.37 -0.08
C MET A 52 11.51 32.55 -0.06
N GLY A 53 11.90 33.10 -1.21
CA GLY A 53 12.65 34.36 -1.31
C GLY A 53 14.16 34.21 -1.55
N GLY A 54 14.62 33.09 -2.11
CA GLY A 54 16.00 32.96 -2.60
C GLY A 54 16.21 33.68 -3.94
N ASN A 55 17.10 34.67 -3.98
CA ASN A 55 17.49 35.42 -5.19
C ASN A 55 17.78 34.49 -6.40
N ASN A 56 17.32 34.94 -7.58
CA ASN A 56 17.47 34.33 -8.91
C ASN A 56 18.76 33.51 -9.11
N PRO A 57 18.68 32.30 -9.71
CA PRO A 57 19.88 31.59 -10.14
C PRO A 57 20.43 32.25 -11.40
N SER A 58 21.42 33.12 -11.23
CA SER A 58 22.30 33.55 -12.31
C SER A 58 22.92 32.34 -13.02
N GLN A 59 22.90 32.38 -14.35
CA GLN A 59 23.58 31.47 -15.26
C GLN A 59 25.05 31.28 -14.86
N GLY A 60 25.50 30.03 -14.91
CA GLY A 60 26.91 29.64 -14.81
C GLY A 60 27.35 29.24 -13.41
N ASN A 61 27.01 28.02 -12.97
CA ASN A 61 27.75 27.35 -11.90
C ASN A 61 27.84 25.84 -12.20
N VAL A 62 29.06 25.32 -12.17
CA VAL A 62 29.39 23.91 -12.35
C VAL A 62 28.90 23.14 -11.12
N GLY A 63 27.72 22.53 -11.24
CA GLY A 63 27.13 21.70 -10.18
C GLY A 63 26.55 22.50 -9.01
N LYS A 64 25.42 22.02 -8.48
CA LYS A 64 24.77 22.57 -7.29
C LYS A 64 24.84 21.55 -6.16
N LEU A 65 25.14 22.01 -4.95
CA LEU A 65 25.13 21.17 -3.75
C LEU A 65 23.68 21.04 -3.26
N SER A 66 23.21 19.79 -3.12
CA SER A 66 21.87 19.51 -2.57
C SER A 66 21.74 19.99 -1.12
N THR A 67 20.58 20.54 -0.76
CA THR A 67 20.32 21.15 0.56
C THR A 67 19.66 20.18 1.56
N GLY A 68 19.34 18.95 1.13
CA GLY A 68 18.75 17.93 2.00
C GLY A 68 17.97 16.86 1.23
N VAL A 69 17.56 15.82 1.95
CA VAL A 69 16.71 14.73 1.43
C VAL A 69 15.47 14.64 2.30
N PHE A 70 14.30 14.49 1.67
CA PHE A 70 13.05 14.19 2.36
C PHE A 70 12.51 12.85 1.87
N ALA A 71 12.06 12.02 2.80
CA ALA A 71 11.21 10.88 2.47
C ALA A 71 9.80 11.45 2.25
N GLU A 72 9.36 11.52 0.99
CA GLU A 72 8.21 12.34 0.61
C GLU A 72 6.88 11.61 0.78
N GLU A 73 6.80 10.31 0.54
CA GLU A 73 5.57 9.57 0.85
C GLU A 73 5.78 8.06 0.79
N ASN A 74 4.97 7.33 1.55
CA ASN A 74 4.90 5.88 1.49
C ASN A 74 3.89 5.50 0.40
N LEU A 75 4.38 5.18 -0.79
CA LEU A 75 3.53 4.68 -1.88
C LEU A 75 3.25 3.20 -1.64
N LEU A 76 1.98 2.82 -1.75
CA LEU A 76 1.54 1.43 -1.66
C LEU A 76 1.96 0.68 -2.92
N SER A 77 2.72 -0.39 -2.76
CA SER A 77 2.92 -1.37 -3.82
C SER A 77 1.64 -2.16 -3.96
N MET A 78 0.89 -1.92 -5.02
CA MET A 78 -0.42 -2.54 -5.19
C MET A 78 -0.34 -3.92 -5.84
N THR A 79 0.83 -4.35 -6.34
CA THR A 79 1.01 -5.68 -6.97
C THR A 79 0.38 -6.82 -6.17
N GLN A 80 -0.22 -7.78 -6.87
CA GLN A 80 -0.86 -8.92 -6.22
C GLN A 80 0.20 -9.87 -5.65
N GLY A 81 -0.02 -10.33 -4.40
CA GLY A 81 0.82 -11.35 -3.77
C GLY A 81 0.50 -12.76 -4.24
N ASP A 82 1.26 -13.75 -3.78
CA ASP A 82 0.96 -15.15 -4.08
C ASP A 82 -0.32 -15.61 -3.37
N LEU A 83 -1.07 -16.49 -4.02
CA LEU A 83 -2.27 -17.09 -3.44
C LEU A 83 -1.88 -18.34 -2.67
N ARG A 84 -2.23 -18.38 -1.38
CA ARG A 84 -2.02 -19.54 -0.51
C ARG A 84 -3.33 -20.28 -0.29
N GLU A 85 -3.31 -21.57 -0.56
CA GLU A 85 -4.44 -22.45 -0.24
C GLU A 85 -4.51 -22.68 1.27
N THR A 86 -5.66 -22.41 1.86
CA THR A 86 -5.94 -22.59 3.30
C THR A 86 -6.95 -23.70 3.57
N TYR A 87 -7.63 -24.21 2.54
CA TYR A 87 -8.68 -25.24 2.61
C TYR A 87 -9.89 -24.85 3.48
N ARG A 88 -10.00 -23.58 3.90
CA ARG A 88 -11.14 -23.07 4.67
C ARG A 88 -12.16 -22.44 3.74
N PHE A 89 -13.40 -22.90 3.81
CA PHE A 89 -14.50 -22.40 2.93
C PHE A 89 -14.85 -20.92 3.13
N GLN A 90 -14.48 -20.32 4.27
CA GLN A 90 -14.70 -18.91 4.59
C GLN A 90 -13.61 -18.00 4.02
N ASP A 91 -12.45 -18.57 3.67
CA ASP A 91 -11.33 -17.82 3.15
C ASP A 91 -11.55 -17.58 1.65
N LEU A 92 -11.49 -16.31 1.25
CA LEU A 92 -11.72 -15.88 -0.12
C LEU A 92 -10.53 -15.07 -0.63
N ALA A 93 -10.11 -15.33 -1.85
CA ALA A 93 -9.10 -14.51 -2.51
C ALA A 93 -9.65 -13.88 -3.78
N LEU A 94 -9.24 -12.64 -4.05
CA LEU A 94 -9.53 -11.95 -5.31
C LEU A 94 -8.36 -12.14 -6.26
N MET A 95 -8.61 -12.73 -7.42
CA MET A 95 -7.71 -12.69 -8.55
C MET A 95 -8.19 -11.59 -9.48
N SER A 96 -7.43 -10.50 -9.59
CA SER A 96 -7.78 -9.39 -10.47
C SER A 96 -6.71 -9.26 -11.55
N ASP A 97 -7.03 -9.71 -12.76
CA ASP A 97 -6.23 -9.40 -13.94
C ASP A 97 -7.03 -8.49 -14.86
N ILE A 98 -7.33 -7.30 -14.35
CA ILE A 98 -8.08 -6.29 -15.10
C ILE A 98 -7.14 -5.75 -16.17
N LEU A 99 -7.33 -6.22 -17.41
CA LEU A 99 -6.66 -5.64 -18.56
C LEU A 99 -7.31 -4.31 -18.90
N VAL A 100 -6.47 -3.31 -19.17
CA VAL A 100 -6.89 -2.08 -19.83
C VAL A 100 -6.45 -2.23 -21.28
N ASP A 101 -7.42 -2.29 -22.19
CA ASP A 101 -7.17 -2.53 -23.62
C ASP A 101 -6.14 -1.54 -24.19
N GLY A 102 -5.11 -2.06 -24.88
CA GLY A 102 -4.07 -1.26 -25.53
C GLY A 102 -2.88 -0.85 -24.65
N THR A 103 -2.83 -1.27 -23.38
CA THR A 103 -1.76 -0.85 -22.45
C THR A 103 -0.90 -2.03 -21.98
N SER A 104 0.42 -1.84 -21.99
CA SER A 104 1.39 -2.76 -21.36
C SER A 104 1.94 -2.09 -20.12
N PHE A 105 1.48 -2.51 -18.94
CA PHE A 105 1.98 -1.96 -17.69
C PHE A 105 3.42 -2.39 -17.45
N ASP A 106 4.27 -1.46 -17.00
CA ASP A 106 5.61 -1.78 -16.53
C ASP A 106 5.57 -2.63 -15.23
N GLN A 107 6.74 -3.09 -14.76
CA GLN A 107 6.86 -3.86 -13.51
C GLN A 107 6.35 -3.11 -12.26
N SER A 108 6.15 -1.79 -12.36
CA SER A 108 5.58 -0.95 -11.29
C SER A 108 4.07 -0.78 -11.42
N GLY A 109 3.43 -1.40 -12.42
CA GLY A 109 2.00 -1.28 -12.69
C GLY A 109 1.60 0.05 -13.32
N LYS A 110 2.55 0.76 -13.94
CA LYS A 110 2.37 2.06 -14.57
C LYS A 110 2.42 1.92 -16.09
N PHE A 111 1.48 2.54 -16.77
CA PHE A 111 1.51 2.78 -18.21
C PHE A 111 1.60 4.29 -18.43
N VAL A 112 2.47 4.71 -19.35
CA VAL A 112 2.53 6.10 -19.80
C VAL A 112 2.20 6.09 -21.27
N ASP A 113 1.09 6.73 -21.63
CA ASP A 113 0.69 6.87 -23.02
C ASP A 113 1.65 7.80 -23.78
N GLU A 114 1.60 7.79 -25.12
CA GLU A 114 2.35 8.70 -25.99
C GLU A 114 2.09 10.18 -25.67
N ASN A 115 0.94 10.48 -25.05
CA ASN A 115 0.54 11.81 -24.57
C ASN A 115 1.08 12.17 -23.17
N GLY A 116 1.84 11.27 -22.53
CA GLY A 116 2.38 11.47 -21.18
C GLY A 116 1.38 11.23 -20.03
N GLU A 117 0.16 10.76 -20.35
CA GLU A 117 -0.84 10.42 -19.34
C GLU A 117 -0.48 9.09 -18.64
N VAL A 118 -0.57 9.09 -17.31
CA VAL A 118 -0.16 7.96 -16.48
C VAL A 118 -1.38 7.15 -16.06
N THR A 119 -1.50 5.92 -16.57
CA THR A 119 -2.52 4.96 -16.16
C THR A 119 -1.91 3.93 -15.21
N TYR A 120 -2.59 3.64 -14.10
CA TYR A 120 -2.18 2.60 -13.16
C TYR A 120 -3.03 1.34 -13.35
N LYS A 121 -2.46 0.16 -13.04
CA LYS A 121 -3.20 -1.11 -13.14
C LYS A 121 -4.40 -1.09 -12.17
N PRO A 122 -5.64 -1.22 -12.66
CA PRO A 122 -6.82 -1.26 -11.79
C PRO A 122 -6.81 -2.47 -10.87
N GLN A 123 -7.43 -2.32 -9.70
CA GLN A 123 -7.47 -3.37 -8.69
C GLN A 123 -8.84 -3.57 -8.09
N ALA A 124 -9.17 -4.82 -7.81
CA ALA A 124 -10.39 -5.19 -7.10
C ALA A 124 -10.17 -5.18 -5.57
N PHE A 125 -11.19 -4.82 -4.81
CA PHE A 125 -11.21 -4.87 -3.35
C PHE A 125 -12.58 -5.34 -2.86
N PHE A 126 -12.62 -6.00 -1.70
CA PHE A 126 -13.86 -6.27 -0.99
C PHE A 126 -14.36 -5.00 -0.31
N ALA A 127 -15.66 -4.73 -0.39
CA ALA A 127 -16.30 -3.68 0.38
C ALA A 127 -16.71 -4.18 1.76
N VAL A 128 -16.29 -3.47 2.79
CA VAL A 128 -16.64 -3.72 4.19
C VAL A 128 -17.19 -2.45 4.82
N THR A 129 -18.12 -2.56 5.75
CA THR A 129 -18.62 -1.41 6.51
C THR A 129 -18.03 -1.41 7.91
N SER A 130 -17.59 -0.24 8.35
CA SER A 130 -17.24 0.01 9.74
C SER A 130 -18.51 0.03 10.61
N ALA A 131 -18.34 -0.08 11.93
CA ALA A 131 -19.43 0.07 12.91
C ALA A 131 -20.13 1.44 12.82
N GLN A 132 -19.47 2.45 12.21
CA GLN A 132 -20.02 3.78 11.94
C GLN A 132 -20.78 3.89 10.60
N GLY A 133 -21.00 2.77 9.89
CA GLY A 133 -21.71 2.76 8.60
C GLY A 133 -20.92 3.31 7.42
N GLN A 134 -19.61 3.57 7.59
CA GLN A 134 -18.75 4.05 6.51
C GLN A 134 -18.15 2.86 5.74
N GLU A 135 -18.23 2.91 4.41
CA GLU A 135 -17.60 1.93 3.54
C GLU A 135 -16.07 2.05 3.57
N ARG A 136 -15.42 0.89 3.60
CA ARG A 136 -13.97 0.69 3.53
C ARG A 136 -13.68 -0.45 2.58
N TYR A 137 -12.47 -0.48 2.07
CA TYR A 137 -12.03 -1.47 1.10
C TYR A 137 -10.91 -2.30 1.69
N THR A 138 -10.95 -3.61 1.46
CA THR A 138 -9.91 -4.53 1.93
C THR A 138 -9.57 -5.56 0.87
N ARG A 139 -8.33 -6.03 0.90
CA ARG A 139 -7.85 -7.20 0.14
C ARG A 139 -7.78 -8.44 1.01
N ASP A 140 -7.94 -8.31 2.32
CA ASP A 140 -8.03 -9.44 3.23
C ASP A 140 -9.39 -10.12 3.03
N GLY A 141 -9.35 -11.40 2.66
CA GLY A 141 -10.52 -12.25 2.58
C GLY A 141 -10.56 -13.34 3.64
N SER A 142 -9.86 -13.14 4.77
CA SER A 142 -10.01 -13.96 5.96
C SER A 142 -11.28 -13.58 6.71
N PHE A 143 -12.39 -14.18 6.29
CA PHE A 143 -13.70 -13.90 6.89
C PHE A 143 -14.04 -14.88 8.01
N LYS A 144 -14.91 -14.42 8.92
CA LYS A 144 -15.50 -15.18 10.01
C LYS A 144 -17.00 -14.93 10.00
N THR A 145 -17.77 -15.88 10.49
CA THR A 145 -19.22 -15.71 10.64
C THR A 145 -19.55 -15.46 12.10
N ALA A 146 -20.31 -14.40 12.34
CA ALA A 146 -20.84 -14.11 13.67
C ALA A 146 -22.00 -15.05 14.03
N PRO A 147 -22.40 -15.12 15.31
CA PRO A 147 -23.48 -16.01 15.76
C PRO A 147 -24.84 -15.73 15.10
N ASP A 148 -25.04 -14.51 14.61
CA ASP A 148 -26.21 -14.05 13.85
C ASP A 148 -26.18 -14.46 12.36
N GLY A 149 -25.09 -15.11 11.92
CA GLY A 149 -24.86 -15.47 10.52
C GLY A 149 -24.18 -14.38 9.69
N THR A 150 -23.90 -13.20 10.24
CA THR A 150 -23.29 -12.09 9.49
C THR A 150 -21.82 -12.39 9.19
N LEU A 151 -21.38 -12.12 7.95
CA LEU A 151 -19.98 -12.18 7.56
C LEU A 151 -19.21 -11.00 8.13
N LEU A 152 -18.20 -11.30 8.93
CA LEU A 152 -17.27 -10.35 9.52
C LEU A 152 -15.85 -10.58 9.00
N THR A 153 -15.05 -9.52 8.92
CA THR A 153 -13.60 -9.62 8.80
C THR A 153 -12.98 -10.13 10.10
N SER A 154 -11.69 -10.48 10.04
CA SER A 154 -10.86 -10.78 11.22
C SER A 154 -10.96 -9.70 12.32
N ASP A 155 -11.15 -8.43 11.93
CA ASP A 155 -11.29 -7.25 12.79
C ASP A 155 -12.74 -6.91 13.20
N GLY A 156 -13.72 -7.73 12.80
CA GLY A 156 -15.12 -7.55 13.18
C GLY A 156 -15.91 -6.55 12.32
N GLN A 157 -15.42 -6.18 11.14
CA GLN A 157 -16.17 -5.33 10.20
C GLN A 157 -17.11 -6.18 9.35
N GLN A 158 -18.29 -5.66 9.03
CA GLN A 158 -19.27 -6.42 8.26
C GLN A 158 -18.94 -6.37 6.76
N VAL A 159 -18.96 -7.52 6.10
CA VAL A 159 -18.77 -7.62 4.66
C VAL A 159 -20.06 -7.23 3.95
N VAL A 160 -19.95 -6.28 3.02
CA VAL A 160 -21.10 -5.72 2.31
C VAL A 160 -21.35 -6.51 1.03
N GLY A 161 -22.61 -6.84 0.79
CA GLY A 161 -23.08 -7.47 -0.43
C GLY A 161 -23.37 -6.47 -1.55
N ALA A 162 -23.57 -6.96 -2.77
CA ALA A 162 -23.82 -6.16 -3.97
C ALA A 162 -25.03 -5.20 -3.81
N ASN A 163 -25.98 -5.55 -2.95
CA ASN A 163 -27.15 -4.77 -2.57
C ASN A 163 -26.88 -3.67 -1.52
N GLY A 164 -25.63 -3.51 -1.06
CA GLY A 164 -25.26 -2.56 -0.01
C GLY A 164 -25.61 -3.01 1.41
N GLN A 165 -26.14 -4.22 1.60
CA GLN A 165 -26.47 -4.79 2.91
C GLN A 165 -25.39 -5.79 3.38
N PRO A 166 -25.22 -6.00 4.68
CA PRO A 166 -24.35 -7.05 5.20
C PRO A 166 -24.74 -8.43 4.69
N ILE A 167 -23.75 -9.25 4.34
CA ILE A 167 -24.01 -10.62 3.92
C ILE A 167 -24.28 -11.49 5.15
N VAL A 168 -25.44 -12.15 5.15
CA VAL A 168 -25.82 -13.12 6.17
C VAL A 168 -25.84 -14.51 5.55
N VAL A 169 -25.10 -15.44 6.16
CA VAL A 169 -25.03 -16.85 5.78
C VAL A 169 -25.60 -17.67 6.94
N THR A 170 -26.81 -18.19 6.76
CA THR A 170 -27.52 -18.99 7.78
C THR A 170 -27.22 -20.49 7.67
N VAL A 171 -26.52 -20.91 6.62
CA VAL A 171 -26.16 -22.31 6.36
C VAL A 171 -24.70 -22.61 6.76
N PRO A 172 -24.34 -23.88 7.06
CA PRO A 172 -22.95 -24.26 7.29
C PRO A 172 -22.07 -23.99 6.06
N TRP A 173 -20.84 -23.52 6.29
CA TRP A 173 -19.91 -23.17 5.20
C TRP A 173 -19.47 -24.35 4.33
N GLU A 174 -19.58 -25.58 4.82
CA GLU A 174 -19.24 -26.79 4.05
C GLU A 174 -20.20 -27.02 2.86
N SER A 175 -21.44 -26.54 2.99
CA SER A 175 -22.45 -26.57 1.93
C SER A 175 -22.46 -25.28 1.10
N VAL A 176 -21.54 -24.35 1.31
CA VAL A 176 -21.48 -23.08 0.55
C VAL A 176 -20.35 -23.14 -0.45
N ASN A 177 -20.68 -22.89 -1.72
CA ASN A 177 -19.72 -22.64 -2.77
C ASN A 177 -19.79 -21.17 -3.22
N VAL A 178 -18.65 -20.54 -3.43
CA VAL A 178 -18.60 -19.17 -3.95
C VAL A 178 -18.23 -19.21 -5.42
N SER A 179 -19.12 -18.68 -6.27
CA SER A 179 -18.88 -18.54 -7.71
C SER A 179 -17.80 -17.48 -7.99
N ALA A 180 -17.21 -17.52 -9.20
CA ALA A 180 -16.20 -16.56 -9.64
C ALA A 180 -16.69 -15.10 -9.54
N ASP A 181 -17.99 -14.84 -9.76
CA ASP A 181 -18.61 -13.51 -9.66
C ASP A 181 -18.93 -13.07 -8.22
N GLY A 182 -18.51 -13.87 -7.23
CA GLY A 182 -18.73 -13.60 -5.80
C GLY A 182 -20.13 -13.92 -5.30
N ARG A 183 -20.94 -14.67 -6.06
CA ARG A 183 -22.25 -15.17 -5.61
C ARG A 183 -22.08 -16.39 -4.70
N LEU A 184 -22.78 -16.43 -3.58
CA LEU A 184 -22.80 -17.59 -2.70
C LEU A 184 -23.91 -18.56 -3.14
N LEU A 185 -23.49 -19.76 -3.54
CA LEU A 185 -24.33 -20.85 -4.01
C LEU A 185 -24.34 -21.98 -2.98
N ASP A 186 -25.45 -22.70 -2.90
CA ASP A 186 -25.51 -23.97 -2.18
C ASP A 186 -24.82 -25.06 -3.02
N ARG A 187 -23.87 -25.76 -2.40
CA ARG A 187 -23.08 -26.83 -3.01
C ARG A 187 -23.92 -28.04 -3.40
N ALA A 188 -25.01 -28.32 -2.69
CA ALA A 188 -25.85 -29.49 -2.95
C ALA A 188 -26.79 -29.27 -4.13
N THR A 189 -27.33 -28.05 -4.27
CA THR A 189 -28.36 -27.73 -5.28
C THR A 189 -27.82 -26.92 -6.46
N GLY A 190 -26.67 -26.27 -6.31
CA GLY A 190 -26.13 -25.33 -7.29
C GLY A 190 -26.94 -24.03 -7.42
N LEU A 191 -27.95 -23.84 -6.57
CA LEU A 191 -28.81 -22.67 -6.55
C LEU A 191 -28.24 -21.59 -5.61
N PRO A 192 -28.52 -20.30 -5.87
CA PRO A 192 -28.13 -19.24 -4.94
C PRO A 192 -28.82 -19.44 -3.59
N LEU A 193 -28.11 -19.07 -2.52
CA LEU A 193 -28.68 -19.09 -1.17
C LEU A 193 -29.90 -18.14 -1.07
N PRO A 194 -30.81 -18.38 -0.11
CA PRO A 194 -31.94 -17.46 0.14
C PRO A 194 -31.45 -16.02 0.33
N GLY A 195 -32.01 -15.08 -0.43
CA GLY A 195 -31.57 -13.68 -0.44
C GLY A 195 -30.46 -13.35 -1.45
N GLU A 196 -30.05 -14.31 -2.28
CA GLU A 196 -29.03 -14.17 -3.34
C GLU A 196 -27.79 -13.37 -2.89
N PRO A 197 -27.15 -13.72 -1.76
CA PRO A 197 -26.00 -12.98 -1.27
C PRO A 197 -24.86 -13.01 -2.28
N GLN A 198 -24.46 -11.83 -2.74
CA GLN A 198 -23.33 -11.62 -3.64
C GLN A 198 -22.34 -10.65 -3.00
N LEU A 199 -21.06 -10.99 -3.01
CA LEU A 199 -19.98 -10.12 -2.53
C LEU A 199 -19.90 -8.83 -3.35
N ARG A 200 -19.83 -7.69 -2.67
CA ARG A 200 -19.56 -6.42 -3.34
C ARG A 200 -18.07 -6.26 -3.54
N ILE A 201 -17.66 -6.41 -4.80
CA ILE A 201 -16.28 -6.24 -5.22
C ILE A 201 -16.21 -4.91 -5.97
N MET A 202 -15.36 -4.02 -5.46
CA MET A 202 -15.14 -2.69 -6.02
C MET A 202 -13.84 -2.69 -6.81
N ARG A 203 -13.92 -2.26 -8.06
CA ARG A 203 -12.78 -1.94 -8.91
C ARG A 203 -12.37 -0.49 -8.67
N VAL A 204 -11.08 -0.30 -8.40
CA VAL A 204 -10.44 1.01 -8.24
C VAL A 204 -9.50 1.20 -9.42
N ASP A 205 -9.74 2.23 -10.22
CA ASP A 205 -8.94 2.52 -11.42
C ASP A 205 -7.56 3.09 -11.08
N ASN A 206 -7.49 3.94 -10.05
CA ASN A 206 -6.24 4.48 -9.55
C ASN A 206 -6.02 4.10 -8.07
N PRO A 207 -5.27 3.01 -7.81
CA PRO A 207 -4.97 2.56 -6.46
C PRO A 207 -4.19 3.55 -5.60
N ASN A 208 -3.48 4.52 -6.18
CA ASN A 208 -2.70 5.51 -5.39
C ASN A 208 -3.59 6.50 -4.63
N MET A 209 -4.88 6.59 -4.98
CA MET A 209 -5.87 7.39 -4.25
C MET A 209 -6.40 6.68 -2.99
N LEU A 210 -5.96 5.43 -2.73
CA LEU A 210 -6.32 4.67 -1.54
C LEU A 210 -5.43 5.08 -0.37
N ILE A 211 -6.06 5.56 0.70
CA ILE A 211 -5.40 5.90 1.95
C ILE A 211 -5.58 4.73 2.92
N ARG A 212 -4.48 4.22 3.46
CA ARG A 212 -4.50 3.15 4.47
C ARG A 212 -5.00 3.68 5.81
N GLU A 213 -5.97 2.99 6.42
CA GLU A 213 -6.53 3.31 7.75
C GLU A 213 -6.20 2.26 8.83
N GLY A 214 -5.22 1.39 8.56
CA GLY A 214 -4.81 0.30 9.45
C GLY A 214 -5.56 -1.01 9.20
N ASP A 215 -5.04 -2.11 9.75
CA ASP A 215 -5.62 -3.46 9.66
C ASP A 215 -5.96 -3.91 8.22
N GLY A 216 -5.11 -3.55 7.25
CA GLY A 216 -5.34 -3.91 5.84
C GLY A 216 -6.47 -3.15 5.14
N ARG A 217 -7.06 -2.12 5.79
CA ARG A 217 -8.17 -1.34 5.26
C ARG A 217 -7.70 -0.10 4.50
N PHE A 218 -8.49 0.23 3.50
CA PHE A 218 -8.30 1.38 2.63
C PHE A 218 -9.56 2.24 2.60
N ARG A 219 -9.37 3.54 2.68
CA ARG A 219 -10.36 4.55 2.34
C ARG A 219 -10.00 5.14 0.99
N TYR A 220 -10.96 5.18 0.09
CA TYR A 220 -10.78 5.85 -1.19
C TYR A 220 -10.94 7.37 -1.01
N ALA A 221 -9.97 8.14 -1.49
CA ALA A 221 -9.97 9.60 -1.41
C ALA A 221 -10.03 10.30 -2.79
N GLY A 222 -10.19 9.51 -3.86
CA GLY A 222 -10.32 10.03 -5.22
C GLY A 222 -11.75 10.41 -5.59
N ASP A 223 -11.95 10.73 -6.88
CA ASP A 223 -13.26 11.03 -7.44
C ASP A 223 -14.14 9.77 -7.49
N ALA A 224 -15.43 9.90 -7.18
CA ALA A 224 -16.37 8.79 -7.12
C ALA A 224 -16.47 8.00 -8.44
N ALA A 225 -16.13 8.61 -9.58
CA ALA A 225 -16.07 7.92 -10.87
C ALA A 225 -14.92 6.90 -10.98
N GLY A 226 -13.84 7.05 -10.19
CA GLY A 226 -12.68 6.16 -10.21
C GLY A 226 -12.82 4.91 -9.34
N ILE A 227 -13.97 4.73 -8.70
CA ILE A 227 -14.33 3.53 -7.95
C ILE A 227 -15.74 3.07 -8.34
N ARG A 228 -15.84 1.84 -8.85
CA ARG A 228 -17.13 1.26 -9.26
C ARG A 228 -17.20 -0.21 -8.91
N GLN A 229 -18.41 -0.75 -8.83
CA GLN A 229 -18.58 -2.19 -8.71
C GLN A 229 -18.11 -2.87 -10.00
N ILE A 230 -17.58 -4.10 -9.87
CA ILE A 230 -17.18 -4.91 -11.02
C ILE A 230 -18.36 -5.13 -11.97
N ALA A 231 -18.09 -5.12 -13.28
CA ALA A 231 -19.05 -5.44 -14.33
C ALA A 231 -18.56 -6.64 -15.15
N GLU A 232 -19.42 -7.22 -16.00
CA GLU A 232 -19.22 -8.48 -16.74
C GLU A 232 -18.08 -8.47 -17.81
N GLY A 233 -17.18 -7.49 -17.79
CA GLY A 233 -15.94 -7.43 -18.58
C GLY A 233 -14.67 -7.22 -17.75
N ASP A 234 -14.81 -6.97 -16.46
CA ASP A 234 -13.68 -6.86 -15.54
C ASP A 234 -13.24 -8.27 -15.15
N ARG A 235 -12.10 -8.75 -15.66
CA ARG A 235 -11.56 -10.10 -15.35
C ARG A 235 -11.12 -10.18 -13.88
N VAL A 236 -12.10 -10.32 -13.00
CA VAL A 236 -11.97 -10.45 -11.56
C VAL A 236 -12.67 -11.74 -11.16
N GLU A 237 -11.91 -12.65 -10.56
CA GLU A 237 -12.43 -13.93 -10.09
C GLU A 237 -12.25 -14.03 -8.58
N VAL A 238 -13.30 -14.45 -7.89
CA VAL A 238 -13.23 -14.88 -6.49
C VAL A 238 -12.84 -16.36 -6.45
N ARG A 239 -11.82 -16.69 -5.67
CA ARG A 239 -11.45 -18.08 -5.37
C ARG A 239 -11.69 -18.39 -3.91
N GLN A 240 -12.52 -19.39 -3.66
CA GLN A 240 -12.79 -19.91 -2.32
C GLN A 240 -11.68 -20.87 -1.86
N GLY A 241 -11.34 -20.85 -0.58
CA GLY A 241 -10.31 -21.71 0.01
C GLY A 241 -8.88 -21.18 -0.15
N TYR A 242 -8.73 -19.95 -0.65
CA TYR A 242 -7.46 -19.29 -0.86
C TYR A 242 -7.43 -17.96 -0.11
N LEU A 243 -6.24 -17.57 0.35
CA LEU A 243 -5.95 -16.22 0.83
C LEU A 243 -4.83 -15.60 0.00
N GLU A 244 -4.95 -14.31 -0.30
CA GLU A 244 -3.85 -13.53 -0.86
C GLU A 244 -2.80 -13.27 0.23
N ARG A 245 -1.54 -13.64 -0.01
CA ARG A 245 -0.43 -13.30 0.87
C ARG A 245 0.02 -11.86 0.66
N SER A 246 0.74 -11.34 1.65
CA SER A 246 1.44 -10.06 1.52
C SER A 246 2.37 -10.06 0.30
N ASN A 247 2.40 -8.97 -0.45
CA ASN A 247 3.33 -8.80 -1.57
C ASN A 247 4.74 -8.36 -1.13
N VAL A 248 5.04 -8.45 0.17
CA VAL A 248 6.34 -8.13 0.75
C VAL A 248 7.27 -9.34 0.66
N ASP A 249 8.43 -9.15 0.05
CA ASP A 249 9.52 -10.11 0.06
C ASP A 249 10.41 -9.90 1.30
N SER A 250 10.52 -10.91 2.17
CA SER A 250 11.35 -10.86 3.38
C SER A 250 12.85 -10.76 3.07
N ALA A 251 13.33 -11.44 2.04
CA ALA A 251 14.74 -11.45 1.68
C ALA A 251 15.16 -10.06 1.20
N GLN A 252 14.36 -9.47 0.31
CA GLN A 252 14.60 -8.11 -0.18
C GLN A 252 14.46 -7.07 0.96
N SER A 253 13.43 -7.21 1.80
CA SER A 253 13.22 -6.33 2.94
C SER A 253 14.40 -6.36 3.93
N ALA A 254 15.00 -7.52 4.17
CA ALA A 254 16.19 -7.62 5.04
C ALA A 254 17.40 -6.91 4.44
N VAL A 255 17.60 -7.00 3.12
CA VAL A 255 18.67 -6.28 2.40
C VAL A 255 18.44 -4.77 2.48
N ASP A 256 17.20 -4.32 2.26
CA ASP A 256 16.83 -2.91 2.35
C ASP A 256 16.98 -2.36 3.77
N LEU A 257 16.65 -3.16 4.79
CA LEU A 257 16.83 -2.79 6.20
C LEU A 257 18.30 -2.59 6.52
N MET A 258 19.16 -3.53 6.10
CA MET A 258 20.61 -3.43 6.26
C MET A 258 21.20 -2.24 5.48
N SER A 259 20.67 -1.95 4.29
CA SER A 259 21.05 -0.77 3.51
C SER A 259 20.71 0.53 4.25
N ALA A 260 19.50 0.63 4.81
CA ALA A 260 19.07 1.79 5.58
C ALA A 260 19.91 1.98 6.86
N LEU A 261 20.20 0.90 7.60
CA LEU A 261 21.08 0.94 8.77
C LEU A 261 22.49 1.42 8.43
N ARG A 262 23.11 0.87 7.38
CA ARG A 262 24.45 1.30 6.93
C ARG A 262 24.46 2.77 6.49
N ALA A 263 23.41 3.22 5.81
CA ALA A 263 23.27 4.62 5.42
C ALA A 263 23.10 5.54 6.63
N TYR A 264 22.35 5.11 7.65
CA TYR A 264 22.22 5.81 8.93
C TYR A 264 23.57 5.92 9.66
N GLU A 265 24.32 4.81 9.79
CA GLU A 265 25.66 4.79 10.37
C GLU A 265 26.65 5.69 9.61
N ALA A 266 26.57 5.71 8.28
CA ALA A 266 27.39 6.59 7.45
C ALA A 266 27.11 8.07 7.75
N ASN A 267 25.83 8.46 7.83
CA ASN A 267 25.44 9.82 8.20
C ASN A 267 25.86 10.19 9.63
N GLN A 268 25.78 9.25 10.57
CA GLN A 268 26.26 9.44 11.95
C GLN A 268 27.76 9.69 11.99
N LYS A 269 28.56 8.94 11.21
CA LYS A 269 30.01 9.18 11.09
C LYS A 269 30.30 10.57 10.53
N VAL A 270 29.53 11.03 9.54
CA VAL A 270 29.65 12.40 9.01
C VAL A 270 29.45 13.44 10.12
N ILE A 271 28.41 13.28 10.95
CA ILE A 271 28.18 14.20 12.09
C ILE A 271 29.35 14.17 13.07
N GLN A 272 29.86 12.98 13.43
CA GLN A 272 31.03 12.86 14.30
C GLN A 272 32.28 13.53 13.70
N THR A 273 32.47 13.47 12.38
CA THR A 273 33.60 14.16 11.74
C THR A 273 33.45 15.68 11.77
N TYR A 274 32.23 16.20 11.60
CA TYR A 274 31.95 17.62 11.76
C TYR A 274 32.16 18.07 13.20
N ASP A 275 31.70 17.29 14.18
CA ASP A 275 31.87 17.56 15.61
C ASP A 275 33.34 17.64 16.00
N ARG A 276 34.15 16.64 15.62
CA ARG A 276 35.61 16.67 15.82
C ARG A 276 36.30 17.85 15.14
N SER A 277 35.80 18.27 13.98
CA SER A 277 36.36 19.44 13.27
C SER A 277 36.04 20.75 14.00
N LEU A 278 34.84 20.85 14.59
CA LEU A 278 34.45 21.98 15.44
C LEU A 278 35.25 21.99 16.74
N ASP A 279 35.43 20.84 17.40
CA ASP A 279 36.25 20.73 18.61
C ASP A 279 37.68 21.22 18.39
N LYS A 280 38.30 20.82 17.27
CA LYS A 280 39.63 21.30 16.89
C LYS A 280 39.62 22.80 16.58
N ALA A 281 38.64 23.28 15.84
CA ALA A 281 38.54 24.70 15.51
C ALA A 281 38.37 25.59 16.77
N VAL A 282 37.62 25.13 17.77
CA VAL A 282 37.38 25.87 19.02
C VAL A 282 38.62 25.80 19.93
N ASN A 283 39.20 24.62 20.13
CA ASN A 283 40.24 24.41 21.15
C ASN A 283 41.66 24.66 20.64
N GLU A 284 41.95 24.40 19.36
CA GLU A 284 43.32 24.48 18.82
C GLU A 284 43.62 25.82 18.15
N ILE A 285 42.62 26.48 17.53
CA ILE A 285 42.83 27.76 16.82
C ILE A 285 42.77 28.96 17.77
N GLY A 286 42.03 28.86 18.88
CA GLY A 286 41.92 29.93 19.90
C GLY A 286 43.07 29.96 20.91
N ARG A 287 44.02 29.02 20.86
CA ARG A 287 45.13 28.93 21.81
C ARG A 287 46.32 29.75 21.33
N VAL A 288 46.34 31.04 21.69
CA VAL A 288 47.56 31.87 21.70
C VAL A 288 48.27 31.70 23.03
#